data_AF-A0A1C5WU95-F1
#
_entry.id   AF-A0A1C5WU95-F1
#
_cell.length_a   1.000
_cell.length_b   1.000
_cell.length_c   1.000
_cell.angle_alpha   90.00
_cell.angle_beta   90.00
_cell.angle_gamma   90.00
#
_symmetry.space_group_name_H-M   'P 1'
#
loop_
_entity.id
_entity.type
_entity.pdbx_description
1 polymer ?
#
loop_
_entity_poly.entity_id
_entity_poly.type
_entity_poly.pdbx_seq_one_letter_code
_entity_poly.pdbx_strand_id
1 'polypeptide(L)'
;METLLLQKLAEQLPLETMVEHDHEVRSAYLQKTLRFLHLIKKADILTVEEYTYLYKLRNKINDIWRNYLKGRMNTASSQMQNMLQCSFHHQTYDMMFDRIQQLPNVLYRGRVSLMPLLDRQEFYHIPFTKRYLIQNQRYSITGIPCLYLAGSLPCMYKELGKTNISYGEFRPLKAFSLLDVSVSYPQMEKRRYSHEQLFAFLCTMPLKYALSIWAKDNEKHAFKSNYVISQLLTAAVYNRKTDIKGICYASGKAKELPYEQRLNYVFLPTFQNLGQAYDEELMHSFQITVVKKEKQKV
;
A
#
# COMPACT_ATOMS: atom_id res chain seq x y z
N MET A 1 -14.63 7.29 -25.34
CA MET A 1 -14.21 5.88 -25.17
C MET A 1 -13.45 5.66 -23.87
N GLU A 2 -12.51 6.54 -23.52
CA GLU A 2 -11.72 6.47 -22.27
C GLU A 2 -12.57 6.43 -20.99
N THR A 3 -13.53 7.35 -20.85
CA THR A 3 -14.46 7.36 -19.70
C THR A 3 -15.24 6.05 -19.58
N LEU A 4 -15.68 5.49 -20.71
CA LEU A 4 -16.37 4.20 -20.75
C LEU A 4 -15.45 3.04 -20.36
N LEU A 5 -14.16 3.08 -20.74
CA LEU A 5 -13.18 2.09 -20.27
C LEU A 5 -13.00 2.18 -18.75
N LEU A 6 -12.80 3.39 -18.21
CA LEU A 6 -12.60 3.58 -16.77
C LEU A 6 -13.81 3.09 -15.95
N GLN A 7 -15.03 3.38 -16.42
CA GLN A 7 -16.27 2.85 -15.82
C GLN A 7 -16.30 1.31 -15.86
N LYS A 8 -16.03 0.70 -17.03
CA LYS A 8 -15.96 -0.75 -17.15
C LYS A 8 -14.90 -1.38 -16.25
N LEU A 9 -13.74 -0.73 -16.10
CA LEU A 9 -12.69 -1.19 -15.19
C LEU A 9 -13.16 -1.11 -13.72
N ALA A 10 -13.82 -0.03 -13.33
CA ALA A 10 -14.37 0.14 -11.99
C ALA A 10 -15.43 -0.92 -11.65
N GLU A 11 -16.36 -1.16 -12.59
CA GLU A 11 -17.49 -2.08 -12.41
C GLU A 11 -17.08 -3.56 -12.50
N GLN A 12 -16.27 -3.91 -13.50
CA GLN A 12 -15.99 -5.32 -13.82
C GLN A 12 -14.70 -5.84 -13.17
N LEU A 13 -13.78 -4.95 -12.79
CA LEU A 13 -12.48 -5.28 -12.22
C LEU A 13 -12.18 -4.41 -10.99
N PRO A 14 -13.03 -4.48 -9.94
CA PRO A 14 -12.81 -3.75 -8.69
C PRO A 14 -11.42 -4.05 -8.16
N LEU A 15 -10.79 -3.10 -7.45
CA LEU A 15 -9.39 -3.22 -7.05
C LEU A 15 -9.13 -4.45 -6.16
N GLU A 16 -10.01 -4.70 -5.20
CA GLU A 16 -9.88 -5.82 -4.26
C GLU A 16 -10.21 -7.17 -4.90
N THR A 17 -9.50 -8.22 -4.46
CA THR A 17 -9.84 -9.61 -4.79
C THR A 17 -9.68 -10.46 -3.55
N MET A 18 -10.70 -11.27 -3.28
CA MET A 18 -10.70 -12.27 -2.22
C MET A 18 -10.60 -13.65 -2.85
N VAL A 19 -9.70 -14.48 -2.34
CA VAL A 19 -9.62 -15.90 -2.65
C VAL A 19 -9.82 -16.71 -1.37
N GLU A 20 -10.26 -17.96 -1.50
CA GLU A 20 -10.45 -18.83 -0.34
C GLU A 20 -9.09 -19.26 0.21
N HIS A 21 -8.16 -19.60 -0.69
CA HIS A 21 -6.89 -20.22 -0.33
C HIS A 21 -5.65 -19.42 -0.77
N ASP A 22 -4.61 -19.42 0.07
CA ASP A 22 -3.34 -18.74 -0.20
C ASP A 22 -2.69 -19.14 -1.54
N HIS A 23 -2.79 -20.41 -1.92
CA HIS A 23 -2.21 -20.91 -3.16
C HIS A 23 -2.89 -20.33 -4.42
N GLU A 24 -4.12 -19.82 -4.31
CA GLU A 24 -4.89 -19.22 -5.40
C GLU A 24 -4.51 -17.76 -5.66
N VAL A 25 -3.77 -17.12 -4.76
CA VAL A 25 -3.46 -15.69 -4.84
C VAL A 25 -2.81 -15.33 -6.18
N ARG A 26 -1.82 -16.12 -6.62
CA ARG A 26 -1.11 -15.87 -7.88
C ARG A 26 -2.02 -16.16 -9.09
N SER A 27 -2.84 -17.20 -9.09
CA SER A 27 -3.74 -17.48 -10.22
C SER A 27 -4.82 -16.40 -10.35
N ALA A 28 -5.36 -15.91 -9.23
CA ALA A 28 -6.30 -14.79 -9.20
C ALA A 28 -5.71 -13.51 -9.81
N TYR A 29 -4.45 -13.20 -9.50
CA TYR A 29 -3.72 -12.10 -10.15
C TYR A 29 -3.68 -12.27 -11.68
N LEU A 30 -3.32 -13.47 -12.16
CA LEU A 30 -3.19 -13.75 -13.58
C LEU A 30 -4.52 -13.64 -14.32
N GLN A 31 -5.60 -14.17 -13.74
CA GLN A 31 -6.95 -14.10 -14.31
C GLN A 31 -7.46 -12.67 -14.37
N LYS A 32 -7.29 -11.91 -13.27
CA LYS A 32 -7.73 -10.51 -13.19
C LYS A 32 -7.00 -9.63 -14.21
N THR A 33 -5.68 -9.76 -14.29
CA THR A 33 -4.89 -8.98 -15.24
C THR A 33 -5.09 -9.40 -16.69
N LEU A 34 -5.46 -10.66 -16.96
CA LEU A 34 -5.86 -11.10 -18.30
C LEU A 34 -7.16 -10.41 -18.73
N ARG A 35 -8.17 -10.36 -17.86
CA ARG A 35 -9.41 -9.61 -18.12
C ARG A 35 -9.16 -8.12 -18.32
N PHE A 36 -8.29 -7.52 -17.52
CA PHE A 36 -7.85 -6.13 -17.67
C PHE A 36 -7.26 -5.86 -19.06
N LEU A 37 -6.31 -6.68 -19.50
CA LEU A 37 -5.70 -6.58 -20.83
C LEU A 37 -6.71 -6.81 -21.97
N HIS A 38 -7.70 -7.68 -21.76
CA HIS A 38 -8.78 -7.90 -22.73
C HIS A 38 -9.67 -6.65 -22.88
N LEU A 39 -10.07 -6.02 -21.76
CA LEU A 39 -10.88 -4.79 -21.79
C LEU A 39 -10.15 -3.63 -22.48
N ILE A 40 -8.85 -3.48 -22.23
CA ILE A 40 -8.02 -2.47 -22.89
C ILE A 40 -7.92 -2.75 -24.39
N LYS A 41 -7.64 -4.00 -24.78
CA LYS A 41 -7.56 -4.39 -26.19
C LYS A 41 -8.89 -4.13 -26.93
N LYS A 42 -10.02 -4.41 -26.27
CA LYS A 42 -11.37 -4.17 -26.83
C LYS A 42 -11.69 -2.67 -26.94
N ALA A 43 -11.16 -1.85 -26.04
CA ALA A 43 -11.37 -0.41 -26.09
C ALA A 43 -10.59 0.27 -27.23
N ASP A 44 -9.51 -0.37 -27.70
CA ASP A 44 -8.69 0.05 -28.85
C ASP A 44 -8.22 1.52 -28.74
N ILE A 45 -7.81 1.91 -27.53
CA ILE A 45 -7.37 3.28 -27.22
C ILE A 45 -5.86 3.43 -27.07
N LEU A 46 -5.11 2.32 -27.01
CA LEU A 46 -3.66 2.34 -26.84
C LEU A 46 -2.98 1.96 -28.15
N THR A 47 -1.82 2.54 -28.41
CA THR A 47 -0.95 2.08 -29.48
C THR A 47 -0.48 0.64 -29.23
N VAL A 48 -0.01 -0.03 -30.28
CA VAL A 48 0.58 -1.39 -30.17
C VAL A 48 1.76 -1.40 -29.20
N GLU A 49 2.57 -0.33 -29.20
CA GLU A 49 3.72 -0.20 -28.32
C GLU A 49 3.30 -0.08 -26.85
N GLU A 50 2.34 0.80 -26.54
CA GLU A 50 1.79 1.00 -25.20
C GLU A 50 1.13 -0.27 -24.65
N TYR A 51 0.32 -0.96 -25.47
CA TYR A 51 -0.28 -2.23 -25.08
C TYR A 51 0.80 -3.29 -24.79
N THR A 52 1.84 -3.33 -25.61
CA THR A 52 2.98 -4.26 -25.43
C THR A 52 3.75 -3.94 -24.15
N TYR A 53 3.97 -2.67 -23.83
CA TYR A 53 4.60 -2.25 -22.58
C TYR A 53 3.78 -2.69 -21.37
N LEU A 54 2.46 -2.46 -21.40
CA LEU A 54 1.55 -2.87 -20.33
C LEU A 54 1.53 -4.40 -20.12
N TYR A 55 1.53 -5.15 -21.23
CA TYR A 55 1.62 -6.62 -21.19
C TYR A 55 2.94 -7.09 -20.55
N LYS A 56 4.07 -6.46 -20.92
CA LYS A 56 5.40 -6.74 -20.34
C LYS A 56 5.45 -6.42 -18.85
N LEU A 57 4.89 -5.30 -18.41
CA LEU A 57 4.80 -4.93 -16.98
C LEU A 57 4.04 -5.99 -16.18
N ARG A 58 2.87 -6.41 -16.66
CA ARG A 58 2.09 -7.49 -16.04
C ARG A 58 2.90 -8.77 -15.90
N ASN A 59 3.62 -9.18 -16.95
CA ASN A 59 4.43 -10.40 -16.90
C ASN A 59 5.61 -10.28 -15.95
N LYS A 60 6.24 -9.09 -15.88
CA LYS A 60 7.33 -8.80 -14.95
C LYS A 60 6.90 -8.98 -13.51
N ILE A 61 5.72 -8.48 -13.12
CA ILE A 61 5.17 -8.65 -11.77
C ILE A 61 4.94 -10.13 -11.45
N ASN A 62 4.36 -10.89 -12.38
CA ASN A 62 4.20 -12.33 -12.22
C ASN A 62 5.54 -13.07 -12.07
N ASP A 63 6.56 -12.67 -12.84
CA ASP A 63 7.89 -13.26 -12.76
C ASP A 63 8.56 -12.97 -11.41
N ILE A 64 8.47 -11.73 -10.90
CA ILE A 64 8.92 -11.36 -9.56
C ILE A 64 8.28 -12.28 -8.52
N TRP A 65 6.95 -12.43 -8.58
CA TRP A 65 6.20 -13.31 -7.67
C TRP A 65 6.69 -14.75 -7.74
N ARG A 66 6.83 -15.29 -8.97
CA ARG A 66 7.27 -16.67 -9.20
C ARG A 66 8.69 -16.91 -8.70
N ASN A 67 9.60 -15.95 -8.89
CA ASN A 67 10.98 -16.09 -8.44
C ASN A 67 11.07 -16.12 -6.91
N TYR A 68 10.28 -15.27 -6.22
CA TYR A 68 10.20 -15.32 -4.76
C TYR A 68 9.71 -16.70 -4.27
N LEU A 69 8.61 -17.22 -4.83
CA LEU A 69 8.05 -18.52 -4.44
C LEU A 69 8.97 -19.71 -4.77
N LYS A 70 9.92 -19.54 -5.69
CA LYS A 70 10.99 -20.52 -5.99
C LYS A 70 12.22 -20.38 -5.07
N GLY A 71 12.16 -19.54 -4.03
CA GLY A 71 13.28 -19.25 -3.13
C GLY A 71 14.33 -18.30 -3.70
N ARG A 72 14.11 -17.72 -4.88
CA ARG A 72 15.06 -16.81 -5.57
C ARG A 72 14.84 -15.36 -5.11
N MET A 73 14.95 -15.14 -3.81
CA MET A 73 14.61 -13.86 -3.16
C MET A 73 15.43 -12.69 -3.71
N ASN A 74 16.74 -12.85 -3.91
CA ASN A 74 17.60 -11.82 -4.48
C ASN A 74 17.16 -11.43 -5.89
N THR A 75 16.87 -12.42 -6.74
CA THR A 75 16.35 -12.17 -8.10
C THR A 75 15.02 -11.41 -8.07
N ALA A 76 14.08 -11.82 -7.22
CA ALA A 76 12.79 -11.14 -7.10
C ALA A 76 12.94 -9.69 -6.62
N SER A 77 13.82 -9.45 -5.63
CA SER A 77 14.14 -8.12 -5.11
C SER A 77 14.76 -7.22 -6.19
N SER A 78 15.81 -7.69 -6.87
CA SER A 78 16.45 -6.93 -7.95
C SER A 78 15.48 -6.66 -9.10
N GLN A 79 14.62 -7.61 -9.45
CA GLN A 79 13.61 -7.41 -10.49
C GLN A 79 12.58 -6.35 -10.11
N MET A 80 12.13 -6.30 -8.84
CA MET A 80 11.25 -5.24 -8.34
C MET A 80 11.93 -3.87 -8.42
N GLN A 81 13.17 -3.76 -7.92
CA GLN A 81 13.93 -2.51 -7.96
C GLN A 81 14.11 -1.98 -9.39
N ASN A 82 14.53 -2.86 -10.31
CA ASN A 82 14.72 -2.49 -11.71
C ASN A 82 13.40 -2.11 -12.37
N MET A 83 12.29 -2.79 -12.05
CA MET A 83 10.97 -2.47 -12.61
C MET A 83 10.52 -1.07 -12.20
N LEU A 84 10.75 -0.64 -10.95
CA LEU A 84 10.43 0.71 -10.51
C LEU A 84 11.21 1.77 -11.30
N GLN A 85 12.44 1.48 -11.70
CA GLN A 85 13.31 2.40 -12.46
C GLN A 85 13.11 2.34 -13.98
N CYS A 86 12.34 1.38 -14.50
CA CYS A 86 12.07 1.30 -15.93
C CYS A 86 11.33 2.57 -16.41
N SER A 87 11.84 3.20 -17.46
CA SER A 87 11.26 4.41 -18.03
C SER A 87 10.52 4.15 -19.35
N PHE A 88 9.41 4.85 -19.55
CA PHE A 88 8.66 4.88 -20.80
C PHE A 88 8.01 6.27 -20.95
N HIS A 89 8.02 6.84 -22.17
CA HIS A 89 7.63 8.24 -22.42
C HIS A 89 8.18 9.24 -21.38
N HIS A 90 9.49 9.17 -21.11
CA HIS A 90 10.21 10.05 -20.16
C HIS A 90 9.84 9.92 -18.68
N GLN A 91 8.91 9.04 -18.30
CA GLN A 91 8.54 8.79 -16.90
C GLN A 91 9.06 7.42 -16.45
N THR A 92 9.65 7.36 -15.26
CA THR A 92 9.95 6.08 -14.60
C THR A 92 8.67 5.46 -14.04
N TYR A 93 8.64 4.13 -13.88
CA TYR A 93 7.43 3.43 -13.47
C TYR A 93 6.92 3.90 -12.11
N ASP A 94 7.82 4.22 -11.17
CA ASP A 94 7.43 4.75 -9.86
C ASP A 94 6.91 6.19 -9.91
N MET A 95 7.38 7.03 -10.84
CA MET A 95 6.81 8.37 -11.06
C MET A 95 5.32 8.31 -11.42
N MET A 96 4.85 7.21 -12.02
CA MET A 96 3.42 7.00 -12.30
C MET A 96 2.56 6.83 -11.02
N PHE A 97 3.20 6.57 -9.88
CA PHE A 97 2.58 6.49 -8.54
C PHE A 97 2.86 7.73 -7.70
N ASP A 98 3.73 8.64 -8.15
CA ASP A 98 4.13 9.80 -7.37
C ASP A 98 2.96 10.77 -7.27
N ARG A 99 2.55 10.99 -6.03
CA ARG A 99 1.60 12.03 -5.66
C ARG A 99 2.11 12.65 -4.38
N ILE A 100 2.32 13.96 -4.39
CA ILE A 100 2.41 14.73 -3.15
C ILE A 100 1.04 14.59 -2.49
N GLN A 101 0.95 13.72 -1.47
CA GLN A 101 -0.30 13.46 -0.78
C GLN A 101 -0.56 14.61 0.19
N GLN A 102 -1.68 15.28 0.02
CA GLN A 102 -2.27 16.05 1.11
C GLN A 102 -2.82 15.04 2.12
N LEU A 103 -2.00 14.73 3.12
CA LEU A 103 -2.43 13.86 4.22
C LEU A 103 -3.68 14.45 4.89
N PRO A 104 -4.57 13.59 5.44
CA PRO A 104 -5.59 14.04 6.36
C PRO A 104 -5.00 14.89 7.49
N ASN A 105 -5.75 15.90 7.95
CA ASN A 105 -5.35 16.76 9.07
C ASN A 105 -5.02 15.98 10.35
N VAL A 106 -5.64 14.79 10.50
CA VAL A 106 -5.40 13.86 11.60
C VAL A 106 -5.32 12.46 11.04
N LEU A 107 -4.27 11.75 11.43
CA LEU A 107 -4.08 10.32 11.23
C LEU A 107 -4.17 9.59 12.57
N TYR A 108 -4.49 8.30 12.55
CA TYR A 108 -4.80 7.54 13.76
C TYR A 108 -3.96 6.28 13.86
N ARG A 109 -3.43 5.99 15.05
CA ARG A 109 -2.90 4.66 15.35
C ARG A 109 -3.50 4.13 16.64
N GLY A 110 -4.13 2.98 16.56
CA GLY A 110 -4.59 2.25 17.73
C GLY A 110 -3.60 1.19 18.20
N ARG A 111 -3.65 0.90 19.49
CA ARG A 111 -2.97 -0.22 20.15
C ARG A 111 -3.99 -0.95 21.00
N VAL A 112 -4.03 -2.27 20.85
CA VAL A 112 -4.84 -3.14 21.71
C VAL A 112 -4.16 -3.21 23.06
N SER A 113 -4.86 -2.83 24.12
CA SER A 113 -4.35 -2.85 25.49
C SER A 113 -5.49 -3.11 26.47
N LEU A 114 -5.18 -3.77 27.59
CA LEU A 114 -6.13 -3.94 28.70
C LEU A 114 -6.29 -2.67 29.52
N MET A 115 -5.21 -1.89 29.63
CA MET A 115 -5.19 -0.60 30.33
C MET A 115 -4.97 0.56 29.35
N PRO A 116 -5.50 1.76 29.62
CA PRO A 116 -5.23 2.93 28.79
C PRO A 116 -3.74 3.20 28.67
N LEU A 117 -3.22 3.28 27.44
CA LEU A 117 -1.86 3.72 27.18
C LEU A 117 -1.81 5.24 27.27
N LEU A 118 -0.87 5.76 28.06
CA LEU A 118 -0.72 7.19 28.33
C LEU A 118 0.52 7.80 27.68
N ASP A 119 1.55 7.00 27.43
CA ASP A 119 2.77 7.45 26.77
C ASP A 119 2.55 7.52 25.24
N ARG A 120 2.85 8.68 24.65
CA ARG A 120 2.80 8.88 23.20
C ARG A 120 3.77 7.98 22.44
N GLN A 121 4.90 7.59 23.05
CA GLN A 121 5.90 6.74 22.40
C GLN A 121 5.37 5.32 22.11
N GLU A 122 4.40 4.84 22.88
CA GLU A 122 3.73 3.54 22.65
C GLU A 122 2.97 3.50 21.32
N PHE A 123 2.54 4.65 20.82
CA PHE A 123 1.86 4.79 19.52
C PHE A 123 2.83 5.01 18.36
N TYR A 124 4.10 5.26 18.63
CA TYR A 124 5.08 5.42 17.55
C TYR A 124 5.49 4.07 16.94
N HIS A 125 6.44 4.06 16.00
CA HIS A 125 6.97 2.79 15.48
C HIS A 125 7.68 2.02 16.60
N ILE A 126 7.76 0.69 16.47
CA ILE A 126 8.48 -0.13 17.46
C ILE A 126 9.95 0.33 17.51
N PRO A 127 10.57 0.47 18.70
CA PRO A 127 11.95 0.90 18.78
C PRO A 127 12.91 0.02 17.95
N PHE A 128 13.94 0.60 17.34
CA PHE A 128 14.97 -0.17 16.63
C PHE A 128 15.75 -1.10 17.57
N THR A 129 15.76 -0.83 18.88
CA THR A 129 16.30 -1.71 19.92
C THR A 129 15.37 -2.86 20.30
N LYS A 130 14.12 -2.85 19.84
CA LYS A 130 13.10 -3.87 20.10
C LYS A 130 12.57 -4.51 18.82
N ARG A 131 13.42 -4.67 17.80
CA ARG A 131 13.03 -5.22 16.48
C ARG A 131 12.44 -6.62 16.54
N TYR A 132 12.77 -7.40 17.56
CA TYR A 132 12.18 -8.73 17.80
C TYR A 132 10.66 -8.71 18.05
N LEU A 133 10.06 -7.53 18.37
CA LEU A 133 8.61 -7.37 18.52
C LEU A 133 7.88 -7.11 17.19
N ILE A 134 8.61 -6.86 16.10
CA ILE A 134 8.02 -6.50 14.81
C ILE A 134 7.31 -7.71 14.21
N GLN A 135 6.01 -7.54 13.95
CA GLN A 135 5.17 -8.55 13.32
C GLN A 135 5.17 -8.40 11.80
N ASN A 136 4.83 -9.50 11.10
CA ASN A 136 4.71 -9.50 9.66
C ASN A 136 3.44 -8.74 9.20
N GLN A 137 3.61 -7.71 8.37
CA GLN A 137 2.52 -6.88 7.83
C GLN A 137 2.61 -6.77 6.29
N ARG A 138 1.52 -6.37 5.63
CA ARG A 138 1.44 -6.31 4.16
C ARG A 138 2.56 -5.48 3.55
N TYR A 139 2.75 -4.26 4.04
CA TYR A 139 3.81 -3.34 3.62
C TYR A 139 4.87 -3.24 4.71
N SER A 140 5.65 -4.31 4.90
CA SER A 140 6.73 -4.38 5.90
C SER A 140 7.99 -4.99 5.30
N ILE A 141 9.10 -4.81 6.02
CA ILE A 141 10.35 -5.51 5.81
C ILE A 141 10.68 -6.16 7.15
N THR A 142 11.00 -7.46 7.15
CA THR A 142 11.31 -8.20 8.38
C THR A 142 12.40 -7.48 9.18
N GLY A 143 12.12 -7.20 10.45
CA GLY A 143 13.04 -6.53 11.35
C GLY A 143 13.17 -5.01 11.14
N ILE A 144 12.49 -4.40 10.17
CA ILE A 144 12.42 -2.94 10.02
C ILE A 144 11.10 -2.44 10.64
N PRO A 145 11.13 -1.57 11.67
CA PRO A 145 9.91 -1.04 12.22
C PRO A 145 9.29 -0.07 11.21
N CYS A 146 7.97 -0.13 11.03
CA CYS A 146 7.22 0.84 10.24
C CYS A 146 6.17 1.55 11.10
N LEU A 147 5.84 2.79 10.73
CA LEU A 147 4.76 3.56 11.35
C LEU A 147 3.50 3.44 10.51
N TYR A 148 2.52 2.66 10.99
CA TYR A 148 1.22 2.48 10.34
C TYR A 148 0.22 3.43 10.95
N LEU A 149 -0.36 4.31 10.13
CA LEU A 149 -1.42 5.24 10.52
C LEU A 149 -2.63 5.08 9.60
N ALA A 150 -3.84 5.10 10.16
CA ALA A 150 -5.08 5.12 9.41
C ALA A 150 -5.52 6.56 9.12
N GLY A 151 -6.13 6.76 7.95
CA GLY A 151 -6.66 8.06 7.51
C GLY A 151 -7.94 8.49 8.23
N SER A 152 -8.60 7.59 8.94
CA SER A 152 -9.79 7.89 9.73
C SER A 152 -9.87 7.01 10.98
N LEU A 153 -10.54 7.53 12.01
CA LEU A 153 -10.78 6.78 13.25
C LEU A 153 -11.60 5.50 13.01
N PRO A 154 -12.69 5.49 12.20
CA PRO A 154 -13.41 4.27 11.88
C PRO A 154 -12.54 3.23 11.15
N CYS A 155 -11.66 3.65 10.24
CA CYS A 155 -10.74 2.75 9.55
C CYS A 155 -9.77 2.07 10.53
N MET A 156 -9.21 2.84 11.48
CA MET A 156 -8.35 2.31 12.55
C MET A 156 -9.04 1.19 13.35
N TYR A 157 -10.30 1.41 13.76
CA TYR A 157 -11.07 0.39 14.48
C TYR A 157 -11.32 -0.87 13.64
N LYS A 158 -11.65 -0.70 12.34
CA LYS A 158 -11.87 -1.81 11.41
C LYS A 158 -10.59 -2.63 11.16
N GLU A 159 -9.43 -1.98 11.03
CA GLU A 159 -8.14 -2.65 10.87
C GLU A 159 -7.76 -3.50 12.08
N LEU A 160 -7.98 -2.97 13.29
CA LEU A 160 -7.68 -3.69 14.53
C LEU A 160 -8.69 -4.80 14.81
N GLY A 161 -9.97 -4.61 14.48
CA GLY A 161 -11.02 -5.60 14.73
C GLY A 161 -11.21 -5.93 16.22
N LYS A 162 -10.90 -4.97 17.11
CA LYS A 162 -10.98 -5.10 18.57
C LYS A 162 -11.70 -3.90 19.18
N THR A 163 -12.14 -4.02 20.43
CA THR A 163 -12.86 -2.95 21.16
C THR A 163 -12.00 -2.27 22.23
N ASN A 164 -11.07 -3.00 22.83
CA ASN A 164 -10.13 -2.53 23.85
C ASN A 164 -8.91 -1.83 23.24
N ILE A 165 -9.13 -0.64 22.68
CA ILE A 165 -8.13 0.12 21.95
C ILE A 165 -7.87 1.45 22.66
N SER A 166 -6.59 1.71 22.93
CA SER A 166 -6.08 3.08 23.11
C SER A 166 -5.62 3.59 21.76
N TYR A 167 -5.71 4.89 21.48
CA TYR A 167 -5.21 5.43 20.22
C TYR A 167 -4.51 6.78 20.38
N GLY A 168 -3.55 7.01 19.49
CA GLY A 168 -2.88 8.29 19.30
C GLY A 168 -3.39 8.96 18.02
N GLU A 169 -3.56 10.27 18.09
CA GLU A 169 -3.76 11.16 16.95
C GLU A 169 -2.42 11.73 16.49
N PHE A 170 -2.20 11.72 15.18
CA PHE A 170 -0.99 12.20 14.54
C PHE A 170 -1.38 13.33 13.60
N ARG A 171 -1.02 14.56 13.94
CA ARG A 171 -1.21 15.73 13.08
C ARG A 171 0.08 15.96 12.29
N PRO A 172 0.07 15.80 10.96
CA PRO A 172 1.25 16.08 10.13
C PRO A 172 1.66 17.54 10.27
N LEU A 173 2.94 17.81 10.51
CA LEU A 173 3.51 19.16 10.57
C LEU A 173 4.20 19.57 9.25
N LYS A 174 4.35 18.60 8.33
CA LYS A 174 4.89 18.81 6.97
C LYS A 174 4.18 17.90 5.97
N ALA A 175 4.31 18.22 4.69
CA ALA A 175 3.88 17.34 3.60
C ALA A 175 4.83 16.15 3.44
N PHE A 176 4.31 15.05 2.88
CA PHE A 176 5.09 13.85 2.58
C PHE A 176 4.88 13.43 1.13
N SER A 177 5.98 13.10 0.44
CA SER A 177 5.88 12.28 -0.77
C SER A 177 5.69 10.82 -0.36
N LEU A 178 4.65 10.20 -0.90
CA LEU A 178 4.30 8.81 -0.64
C LEU A 178 4.02 8.11 -1.96
N LEU A 179 4.40 6.85 -2.04
CA LEU A 179 4.00 5.99 -3.16
C LEU A 179 2.50 5.68 -3.01
N ASP A 180 1.67 6.22 -3.91
CA ASP A 180 0.22 6.04 -3.85
C ASP A 180 -0.24 4.82 -4.66
N VAL A 181 -0.46 3.71 -3.96
CA VAL A 181 -0.99 2.47 -4.54
C VAL A 181 -2.51 2.35 -4.40
N SER A 182 -3.20 3.41 -3.97
CA SER A 182 -4.65 3.48 -3.95
C SER A 182 -5.25 3.78 -5.34
N VAL A 183 -6.57 3.60 -5.46
CA VAL A 183 -7.39 3.86 -6.66
C VAL A 183 -8.73 4.45 -6.23
N SER A 184 -8.89 5.76 -6.37
CA SER A 184 -10.18 6.41 -6.18
C SER A 184 -10.94 6.50 -7.52
N TYR A 185 -11.61 5.43 -7.93
CA TYR A 185 -12.44 5.42 -9.14
C TYR A 185 -13.44 6.60 -9.22
N PRO A 186 -14.12 7.03 -8.14
CA PRO A 186 -15.02 8.18 -8.19
C PRO A 186 -14.34 9.50 -8.56
N GLN A 187 -13.06 9.69 -8.15
CA GLN A 187 -12.28 10.86 -8.59
C GLN A 187 -11.88 10.74 -10.07
N MET A 188 -11.68 9.51 -10.54
CA MET A 188 -11.27 9.25 -11.92
C MET A 188 -12.40 9.47 -12.92
N GLU A 189 -13.62 9.04 -12.60
CA GLU A 189 -14.78 9.23 -13.47
C GLU A 189 -15.10 10.71 -13.72
N LYS A 190 -14.78 11.57 -12.74
CA LYS A 190 -15.05 13.01 -12.80
C LYS A 190 -13.97 13.81 -13.53
N ARG A 191 -12.83 13.19 -13.87
CA ARG A 191 -11.69 13.87 -14.49
C ARG A 191 -11.58 13.51 -15.96
N ARG A 192 -11.29 14.51 -16.79
CA ARG A 192 -10.74 14.27 -18.13
C ARG A 192 -9.24 14.08 -17.99
N TYR A 193 -8.74 12.93 -18.45
CA TYR A 193 -7.32 12.62 -18.47
C TYR A 193 -6.77 12.91 -19.87
N SER A 194 -5.53 13.39 -19.95
CA SER A 194 -4.79 13.29 -21.21
C SER A 194 -4.48 11.80 -21.50
N HIS A 195 -4.19 11.49 -22.76
CA HIS A 195 -3.76 10.14 -23.16
C HIS A 195 -2.58 9.64 -22.31
N GLU A 196 -1.57 10.47 -22.10
CA GLU A 196 -0.40 10.16 -21.26
C GLU A 196 -0.80 9.85 -19.81
N GLN A 197 -1.70 10.64 -19.21
CA GLN A 197 -2.16 10.42 -17.84
C GLN A 197 -2.99 9.14 -17.72
N LEU A 198 -3.84 8.86 -18.71
CA LEU A 198 -4.60 7.62 -18.78
C LEU A 198 -3.68 6.41 -18.91
N PHE A 199 -2.70 6.48 -19.80
CA PHE A 199 -1.73 5.43 -20.02
C PHE A 199 -0.87 5.18 -18.76
N ALA A 200 -0.36 6.23 -18.11
CA ALA A 200 0.35 6.13 -16.84
C ALA A 200 -0.51 5.45 -15.77
N PHE A 201 -1.78 5.84 -15.65
CA PHE A 201 -2.73 5.17 -14.77
C PHE A 201 -2.86 3.67 -15.09
N LEU A 202 -3.11 3.31 -16.35
CA LEU A 202 -3.25 1.92 -16.77
C LEU A 202 -1.98 1.11 -16.46
N CYS A 203 -0.79 1.71 -16.61
CA CYS A 203 0.48 1.10 -16.22
C CYS A 203 0.56 0.81 -14.71
N THR A 204 -0.05 1.63 -13.84
CA THR A 204 -0.07 1.35 -12.39
C THR A 204 -0.94 0.15 -12.00
N MET A 205 -1.96 -0.17 -12.81
CA MET A 205 -3.01 -1.12 -12.43
C MET A 205 -2.53 -2.56 -12.23
N PRO A 206 -1.64 -3.14 -13.07
CA PRO A 206 -1.06 -4.45 -12.80
C PRO A 206 -0.42 -4.56 -11.41
N LEU A 207 0.33 -3.57 -10.95
CA LEU A 207 0.92 -3.62 -9.62
C LEU A 207 -0.15 -3.47 -8.54
N LYS A 208 -1.07 -2.51 -8.70
CA LYS A 208 -2.19 -2.30 -7.75
C LYS A 208 -3.04 -3.56 -7.58
N TYR A 209 -3.35 -4.28 -8.65
CA TYR A 209 -4.04 -5.57 -8.55
C TYR A 209 -3.26 -6.62 -7.78
N ALA A 210 -1.94 -6.72 -7.96
CA ALA A 210 -1.12 -7.66 -7.18
C ALA A 210 -1.10 -7.30 -5.69
N LEU A 211 -1.15 -6.02 -5.36
CA LEU A 211 -1.14 -5.49 -3.99
C LEU A 211 -2.49 -5.60 -3.26
N SER A 212 -3.58 -5.90 -3.97
CA SER A 212 -4.96 -5.85 -3.45
C SER A 212 -5.65 -7.22 -3.35
N ILE A 213 -4.89 -8.30 -3.41
CA ILE A 213 -5.39 -9.66 -3.20
C ILE A 213 -5.34 -10.03 -1.70
N TRP A 214 -6.32 -10.81 -1.27
CA TRP A 214 -6.46 -11.35 0.07
C TRP A 214 -6.78 -12.84 -0.02
N ALA A 215 -6.20 -13.63 0.86
CA ALA A 215 -6.57 -15.02 1.08
C ALA A 215 -7.17 -15.16 2.49
N LYS A 216 -8.26 -15.90 2.62
CA LYS A 216 -8.98 -16.03 3.90
C LYS A 216 -8.28 -16.97 4.87
N ASP A 217 -7.69 -18.04 4.36
CA ASP A 217 -7.09 -19.10 5.18
C ASP A 217 -5.72 -18.72 5.79
N ASN A 218 -5.11 -17.62 5.37
CA ASN A 218 -3.73 -17.28 5.76
C ASN A 218 -3.59 -16.20 6.85
N GLU A 219 -4.69 -15.62 7.36
CA GLU A 219 -4.62 -14.41 8.19
C GLU A 219 -3.78 -14.61 9.47
N LYS A 220 -3.86 -15.80 10.07
CA LYS A 220 -3.17 -16.18 11.32
C LYS A 220 -1.76 -16.75 11.10
N HIS A 221 -1.34 -16.92 9.85
CA HIS A 221 -0.07 -17.56 9.52
C HIS A 221 1.05 -16.53 9.36
N ALA A 222 2.28 -16.96 9.67
CA ALA A 222 3.46 -16.11 9.59
C ALA A 222 3.75 -15.71 8.13
N PHE A 223 3.67 -16.67 7.21
CA PHE A 223 3.84 -16.42 5.77
C PHE A 223 2.48 -16.25 5.09
N LYS A 224 2.43 -15.31 4.14
CA LYS A 224 1.24 -14.93 3.38
C LYS A 224 1.66 -14.65 1.94
N SER A 225 1.26 -15.49 0.98
CA SER A 225 1.67 -15.33 -0.42
C SER A 225 1.21 -14.01 -1.01
N ASN A 226 0.07 -13.48 -0.56
CA ASN A 226 -0.45 -12.17 -0.95
C ASN A 226 0.33 -10.97 -0.38
N TYR A 227 1.34 -11.18 0.47
CA TYR A 227 2.23 -10.11 0.95
C TYR A 227 3.55 -10.03 0.16
N VAL A 228 3.85 -11.02 -0.68
CA VAL A 228 5.14 -11.10 -1.40
C VAL A 228 5.42 -9.82 -2.21
N ILE A 229 4.47 -9.42 -3.05
CA ILE A 229 4.66 -8.24 -3.92
C ILE A 229 4.70 -6.94 -3.11
N SER A 230 3.87 -6.81 -2.09
CA SER A 230 3.84 -5.60 -1.26
C SER A 230 5.10 -5.44 -0.43
N GLN A 231 5.66 -6.52 0.11
CA GLN A 231 6.91 -6.47 0.88
C GLN A 231 8.13 -6.22 -0.01
N LEU A 232 8.19 -6.82 -1.20
CA LEU A 232 9.22 -6.51 -2.19
C LEU A 232 9.14 -5.06 -2.65
N LEU A 233 7.93 -4.53 -2.87
CA LEU A 233 7.72 -3.12 -3.17
C LEU A 233 8.19 -2.23 -2.01
N THR A 234 7.81 -2.55 -0.77
CA THR A 234 8.26 -1.81 0.42
C THR A 234 9.78 -1.81 0.54
N ALA A 235 10.44 -2.96 0.35
CA ALA A 235 11.90 -3.04 0.34
C ALA A 235 12.53 -2.23 -0.79
N ALA A 236 11.95 -2.25 -1.99
CA ALA A 236 12.45 -1.47 -3.11
C ALA A 236 12.29 0.04 -2.88
N VAL A 237 11.19 0.49 -2.28
CA VAL A 237 11.00 1.91 -1.89
C VAL A 237 11.98 2.29 -0.77
N TYR A 238 12.09 1.46 0.27
CA TYR A 238 12.97 1.72 1.43
C TYR A 238 14.44 1.91 1.05
N ASN A 239 14.93 1.10 0.10
CA ASN A 239 16.34 1.12 -0.30
C ASN A 239 16.67 2.18 -1.36
N ARG A 240 15.69 2.97 -1.80
CA ARG A 240 15.91 4.01 -2.80
C ARG A 240 16.27 5.34 -2.16
N LYS A 241 17.17 6.06 -2.82
CA LYS A 241 17.48 7.46 -2.54
C LYS A 241 16.43 8.35 -3.19
N THR A 242 15.23 8.39 -2.64
CA THR A 242 14.14 9.28 -3.07
C THR A 242 13.53 10.00 -1.88
N ASP A 243 12.72 11.03 -2.15
CA ASP A 243 11.96 11.75 -1.13
C ASP A 243 10.71 10.99 -0.67
N ILE A 244 10.44 9.81 -1.25
CA ILE A 244 9.30 8.97 -0.88
C ILE A 244 9.53 8.43 0.54
N LYS A 245 8.72 8.89 1.51
CA LYS A 245 8.83 8.50 2.93
C LYS A 245 7.91 7.35 3.33
N GLY A 246 7.14 6.81 2.40
CA GLY A 246 6.13 5.82 2.72
C GLY A 246 5.21 5.42 1.58
N ILE A 247 4.15 4.69 1.93
CA ILE A 247 3.19 4.10 1.00
C ILE A 247 1.76 4.42 1.48
N CYS A 248 0.92 4.91 0.57
CA CYS A 248 -0.52 5.08 0.79
C CYS A 248 -1.28 3.92 0.13
N TYR A 249 -2.19 3.27 0.86
CA TYR A 249 -2.96 2.13 0.38
C TYR A 249 -4.36 2.08 0.97
N ALA A 250 -5.30 1.45 0.28
CA ALA A 250 -6.65 1.24 0.80
C ALA A 250 -6.74 -0.01 1.70
N SER A 251 -7.44 0.13 2.81
CA SER A 251 -7.80 -0.96 3.71
C SER A 251 -8.79 -1.92 3.04
N GLY A 252 -8.47 -3.22 3.06
CA GLY A 252 -9.42 -4.28 2.72
C GLY A 252 -10.36 -4.64 3.87
N LYS A 253 -9.98 -4.35 5.13
CA LYS A 253 -10.81 -4.60 6.33
C LYS A 253 -11.90 -3.55 6.53
N ALA A 254 -11.71 -2.35 5.97
CA ALA A 254 -12.64 -1.23 6.09
C ALA A 254 -13.43 -0.97 4.79
N LYS A 255 -13.70 -2.00 3.98
CA LYS A 255 -14.40 -1.89 2.68
C LYS A 255 -15.78 -1.22 2.73
N GLU A 256 -16.44 -1.26 3.89
CA GLU A 256 -17.76 -0.65 4.13
C GLU A 256 -17.69 0.88 4.27
N LEU A 257 -16.50 1.44 4.51
CA LEU A 257 -16.31 2.88 4.62
C LEU A 257 -16.15 3.52 3.24
N PRO A 258 -16.48 4.82 3.09
CA PRO A 258 -16.10 5.60 1.91
C PRO A 258 -14.61 5.44 1.59
N TYR A 259 -14.26 5.43 0.29
CA TYR A 259 -12.93 5.05 -0.17
C TYR A 259 -11.83 5.91 0.47
N GLU A 260 -12.05 7.22 0.52
CA GLU A 260 -11.15 8.21 1.13
C GLU A 260 -10.99 8.01 2.65
N GLN A 261 -12.01 7.47 3.33
CA GLN A 261 -11.94 7.20 4.77
C GLN A 261 -11.22 5.90 5.10
N ARG A 262 -11.07 4.99 4.14
CA ARG A 262 -10.38 3.69 4.34
C ARG A 262 -8.93 3.68 3.87
N LEU A 263 -8.31 4.84 3.64
CA LEU A 263 -6.89 4.93 3.33
C LEU A 263 -6.03 4.72 4.59
N ASN A 264 -4.92 4.03 4.41
CA ASN A 264 -3.88 3.82 5.41
C ASN A 264 -2.53 4.28 4.84
N TYR A 265 -1.64 4.67 5.75
CA TYR A 265 -0.34 5.24 5.45
C TYR A 265 0.72 4.46 6.22
N VAL A 266 1.73 3.98 5.50
CA VAL A 266 2.91 3.36 6.12
C VAL A 266 4.08 4.28 5.89
N PHE A 267 4.60 4.88 6.96
CA PHE A 267 5.86 5.61 6.91
C PHE A 267 7.01 4.66 7.21
N LEU A 268 8.14 4.93 6.56
CA LEU A 268 9.35 4.10 6.56
C LEU A 268 10.46 4.81 7.35
N PRO A 269 10.65 4.46 8.63
CA PRO A 269 11.68 5.03 9.50
C PRO A 269 13.10 4.76 9.00
N THR A 270 13.94 5.77 9.07
CA THR A 270 15.37 5.70 8.75
C THR A 270 16.16 5.34 10.01
N PHE A 271 16.92 4.26 9.93
CA PHE A 271 17.86 3.88 10.98
C PHE A 271 19.22 4.50 10.68
N GLN A 272 19.72 5.36 11.59
CA GLN A 272 20.99 6.05 11.41
C GLN A 272 22.11 5.40 12.23
N ASN A 273 21.88 5.12 13.52
CA ASN A 273 22.94 4.72 14.44
C ASN A 273 22.55 3.56 15.37
N LEU A 274 23.53 2.74 15.76
CA LEU A 274 23.37 1.75 16.82
C LEU A 274 22.95 2.43 18.14
N GLY A 275 21.98 1.85 18.84
CA GLY A 275 21.42 2.40 20.08
C GLY A 275 20.27 3.41 19.89
N GLN A 276 20.07 3.94 18.68
CA GLN A 276 18.91 4.79 18.36
C GLN A 276 17.61 4.01 18.61
N ALA A 277 16.72 4.55 19.45
CA ALA A 277 15.43 3.92 19.69
C ALA A 277 14.43 4.22 18.55
N TYR A 278 14.37 5.47 18.09
CA TYR A 278 13.34 5.95 17.18
C TYR A 278 13.92 6.81 16.06
N ASP A 279 13.24 6.89 14.92
CA ASP A 279 13.49 7.91 13.91
C ASP A 279 12.96 9.27 14.41
N GLU A 280 13.87 10.10 14.93
CA GLU A 280 13.52 11.38 15.53
C GLU A 280 13.01 12.39 14.49
N GLU A 281 13.55 12.37 13.27
CA GLU A 281 13.11 13.27 12.20
C GLU A 281 11.65 12.97 11.82
N LEU A 282 11.32 11.69 11.64
CA LEU A 282 9.96 11.26 11.39
C LEU A 282 9.08 11.51 12.62
N MET A 283 9.58 11.35 13.85
CA MET A 283 8.79 11.61 15.06
C MET A 283 8.41 13.09 15.17
N HIS A 284 9.36 14.00 14.92
CA HIS A 284 9.14 15.44 14.96
C HIS A 284 8.32 15.98 13.78
N SER A 285 8.09 15.16 12.75
CA SER A 285 7.19 15.51 11.66
C SER A 285 5.69 15.40 11.99
N PHE A 286 5.37 14.91 13.20
CA PHE A 286 4.00 14.82 13.71
C PHE A 286 3.87 15.45 15.10
N GLN A 287 2.76 16.15 15.32
CA GLN A 287 2.27 16.39 16.67
C GLN A 287 1.43 15.18 17.09
N ILE A 288 1.83 14.51 18.17
CA ILE A 288 1.20 13.27 18.67
C ILE A 288 0.41 13.55 19.94
N THR A 289 -0.89 13.30 19.92
CA THR A 289 -1.78 13.43 21.08
C THR A 289 -2.37 12.08 21.45
N VAL A 290 -2.28 11.69 22.71
CA VAL A 290 -2.91 10.46 23.22
C VAL A 290 -4.34 10.79 23.67
N VAL A 291 -5.33 10.11 23.09
CA VAL A 291 -6.73 10.34 23.46
C VAL A 291 -7.14 9.34 24.53
N LYS A 292 -7.47 9.85 25.72
CA LYS A 292 -8.05 9.05 26.80
C LYS A 292 -9.51 8.80 26.45
N LYS A 293 -9.94 7.55 26.34
CA LYS A 293 -11.36 7.23 26.45
C LYS A 293 -11.78 7.52 27.89
N GLU A 294 -12.53 8.58 28.10
CA GLU A 294 -13.38 8.65 29.29
C GLU A 294 -14.30 7.42 29.25
N LYS A 295 -14.37 6.67 30.36
CA LYS A 295 -15.36 5.59 30.48
C LYS A 295 -16.72 6.21 30.16
N GLN A 296 -17.37 5.80 29.08
CA GLN A 296 -18.80 6.04 28.94
C GLN A 296 -19.44 5.45 30.20
N LYS A 297 -19.97 6.31 31.07
CA LYS A 297 -20.78 5.88 32.19
C LYS A 297 -21.93 5.08 31.57
N VAL A 298 -21.96 3.80 31.89
CA VAL A 298 -23.08 2.90 31.62
C VAL A 298 -24.31 3.43 32.34
#